data_AF-A0A9D9HT95-F1
#
_entry.id   AF-A0A9D9HT95-F1
#
_cell.length_a   1.000
_cell.length_b   1.000
_cell.length_c   1.000
_cell.angle_alpha   90.00
_cell.angle_beta   90.00
_cell.angle_gamma   90.00
#
_symmetry.space_group_name_H-M   'P 1'
#
loop_
_entity.id
_entity.type
_entity.pdbx_description
1 polymer ?
#
loop_
_entity_poly.entity_id
_entity_poly.type
_entity_poly.pdbx_seq_one_letter_code
_entity_poly.pdbx_strand_id
1 'polypeptide(L)'
;MNNFTTIEKYAIIKVLSHIMKADGIIHPKEEIYMDKTYSDFSITINDIEDISNIDDIQTKLIISGMTDENKILSKVLFVGMVEADGIIHPKETEIINRFFI
;
A
#
# COMPACT_ATOMS: atom_id res chain seq x y z
N MET A 1 7.19 -11.26 -11.47
CA MET A 1 7.80 -10.36 -10.48
C MET A 1 6.89 -10.39 -9.26
N ASN A 2 7.13 -11.31 -8.32
CA ASN A 2 6.25 -11.51 -7.16
C ASN A 2 7.09 -12.10 -6.02
N ASN A 3 8.03 -11.30 -5.50
CA ASN A 3 8.88 -11.69 -4.35
C ASN A 3 8.20 -11.39 -3.00
N PHE A 4 6.98 -10.85 -3.01
CA PHE A 4 6.21 -10.64 -1.79
C PHE A 4 5.46 -11.91 -1.39
N THR A 5 5.64 -12.29 -0.13
CA THR A 5 4.76 -13.23 0.57
C THR A 5 3.33 -12.68 0.67
N THR A 6 2.37 -13.56 0.95
CA THR A 6 0.95 -13.15 1.11
C THR A 6 0.77 -12.06 2.16
N ILE A 7 1.44 -12.20 3.31
CA ILE A 7 1.31 -11.23 4.41
C ILE A 7 1.92 -9.87 4.06
N GLU A 8 3.02 -9.87 3.30
CA GLU A 8 3.66 -8.66 2.76
C GLU A 8 2.72 -7.95 1.77
N LYS A 9 2.06 -8.69 0.86
CA LYS A 9 1.06 -8.13 -0.06
C LYS A 9 -0.09 -7.48 0.70
N TYR A 10 -0.61 -8.15 1.73
CA TYR A 10 -1.71 -7.61 2.53
C TYR A 10 -1.32 -6.30 3.24
N ALA A 11 -0.12 -6.26 3.83
CA ALA A 11 0.39 -5.05 4.46
C ALA A 11 0.55 -3.90 3.43
N ILE A 12 1.05 -4.20 2.23
CA ILE A 12 1.17 -3.20 1.15
C ILE A 12 -0.19 -2.64 0.76
N ILE A 13 -1.20 -3.49 0.54
CA ILE A 13 -2.57 -3.05 0.24
C ILE A 13 -3.12 -2.16 1.35
N LYS A 14 -2.90 -2.51 2.62
CA LYS A 14 -3.36 -1.71 3.76
C LYS A 14 -2.76 -0.30 3.73
N VAL A 15 -1.44 -0.21 3.51
CA VAL A 15 -0.75 1.08 3.39
C VAL A 15 -1.27 1.89 2.20
N LEU A 16 -1.45 1.27 1.04
CA LEU A 16 -2.03 1.93 -0.13
C LEU A 16 -3.45 2.47 0.16
N SER A 17 -4.26 1.72 0.92
CA SER A 17 -5.60 2.17 1.32
C SER A 17 -5.55 3.38 2.25
N HIS A 18 -4.54 3.46 3.12
CA HIS A 18 -4.33 4.63 3.97
C HIS A 18 -3.87 5.84 3.17
N ILE A 19 -2.97 5.65 2.20
CA ILE A 19 -2.52 6.72 1.29
C ILE A 19 -3.72 7.31 0.54
N MET A 20 -4.49 6.47 -0.15
CA MET A 20 -5.66 6.87 -0.95
C MET A 20 -6.79 7.53 -0.12
N LYS A 21 -6.77 7.40 1.21
CA LYS A 21 -7.77 8.02 2.11
C LYS A 21 -7.21 9.21 2.88
N ALA A 22 -5.94 9.55 2.71
CA ALA A 22 -5.20 10.46 3.60
C ALA A 22 -5.67 11.92 3.46
N ASP A 23 -5.94 12.34 2.24
CA ASP A 23 -6.40 13.69 1.91
C ASP A 23 -7.93 13.84 2.07
N GLY A 24 -8.65 12.72 2.11
CA GLY A 24 -10.10 12.63 2.22
C GLY A 24 -10.83 12.62 0.87
N ILE A 25 -10.11 12.55 -0.26
CA ILE A 25 -10.65 12.55 -1.61
C ILE A 25 -10.07 11.35 -2.36
N ILE A 26 -10.93 10.41 -2.76
CA ILE A 26 -10.50 9.29 -3.58
C ILE A 26 -10.65 9.70 -5.05
N HIS A 27 -9.52 9.82 -5.76
CA HIS A 27 -9.49 10.13 -7.17
C HIS A 27 -9.65 8.86 -8.04
N PRO A 28 -10.38 8.91 -9.18
CA PRO A 28 -10.55 7.75 -10.04
C PRO A 28 -9.24 7.09 -10.53
N LYS A 29 -8.16 7.86 -10.63
CA LYS A 29 -6.85 7.32 -11.01
C LYS A 29 -6.21 6.50 -9.90
N GLU A 30 -6.44 6.85 -8.64
CA GLU A 30 -5.98 6.08 -7.48
C GLU A 30 -6.78 4.77 -7.36
N GLU A 31 -8.10 4.81 -7.64
CA GLU A 31 -8.92 3.59 -7.72
C GLU A 31 -8.38 2.64 -8.79
N ILE A 32 -8.09 3.14 -9.99
CA ILE A 32 -7.49 2.34 -11.08
C ILE A 32 -6.13 1.77 -10.65
N TYR A 33 -5.32 2.55 -9.92
CA TYR A 33 -4.03 2.09 -9.41
C TYR A 33 -4.21 0.96 -8.38
N MET A 34 -5.16 1.13 -7.46
CA MET A 34 -5.50 0.12 -6.46
C MET A 34 -6.01 -1.16 -7.11
N ASP A 35 -6.95 -1.07 -8.07
CA ASP A 35 -7.51 -2.20 -8.80
C ASP A 35 -6.44 -2.98 -9.57
N LYS A 36 -5.51 -2.27 -10.20
CA LYS A 36 -4.36 -2.89 -10.85
C LYS A 36 -3.48 -3.62 -9.83
N THR A 37 -3.24 -3.01 -8.67
CA THR A 37 -2.43 -3.63 -7.61
C THR A 37 -3.09 -4.90 -7.07
N TYR A 38 -4.42 -4.88 -6.86
CA TYR A 38 -5.16 -6.09 -6.50
C TYR A 38 -4.99 -7.21 -7.53
N SER A 39 -5.11 -6.88 -8.82
CA SER A 39 -4.90 -7.84 -9.91
C SER A 39 -3.45 -8.39 -9.92
N ASP A 40 -2.45 -7.52 -9.83
CA ASP A 40 -1.03 -7.88 -9.86
C ASP A 40 -0.63 -8.77 -8.68
N PHE A 41 -1.26 -8.56 -7.52
CA PHE A 41 -1.05 -9.36 -6.31
C PHE A 41 -1.92 -10.61 -6.22
N SER A 42 -2.91 -10.74 -7.13
CA SER A 42 -3.92 -11.80 -7.12
C SER A 42 -4.75 -11.79 -5.83
N ILE A 43 -5.12 -10.59 -5.36
CA ILE A 43 -5.99 -10.39 -4.21
C ILE A 43 -7.44 -10.64 -4.63
N THR A 44 -8.14 -11.45 -3.85
CA THR A 44 -9.54 -11.77 -4.03
C THR A 44 -10.38 -11.11 -2.93
N ILE A 45 -11.71 -11.13 -3.09
CA ILE A 45 -12.64 -10.58 -2.09
C ILE A 45 -12.45 -11.25 -0.71
N ASN A 46 -12.09 -12.54 -0.66
CA ASN A 46 -11.89 -13.24 0.60
C ASN A 46 -10.67 -12.70 1.36
N ASP A 47 -9.63 -12.27 0.63
CA ASP A 47 -8.42 -11.70 1.21
C ASP A 47 -8.68 -10.31 1.83
N ILE A 48 -9.73 -9.60 1.40
CA ILE A 48 -10.06 -8.25 1.90
C ILE A 48 -10.43 -8.29 3.39
N GLU A 49 -11.11 -9.35 3.85
CA GLU A 49 -11.43 -9.53 5.27
C GLU A 49 -10.14 -9.68 6.09
N ASP A 50 -9.21 -10.50 5.63
CA ASP A 50 -7.91 -10.70 6.28
C ASP A 50 -7.08 -9.40 6.31
N ILE A 51 -7.07 -8.65 5.22
CA ILE A 51 -6.40 -7.34 5.13
C ILE A 51 -7.01 -6.34 6.12
N SER A 52 -8.34 -6.35 6.26
CA SER A 52 -9.05 -5.49 7.21
C SER A 52 -8.66 -5.80 8.66
N ASN A 53 -8.44 -7.09 8.98
CA ASN A 53 -8.10 -7.56 10.33
C ASN A 53 -6.66 -7.25 10.79
N ILE A 54 -5.73 -6.99 9.87
CA ILE A 54 -4.34 -6.62 10.22
C ILE A 54 -4.31 -5.17 10.70
N ASP A 55 -4.00 -4.89 11.96
CA ASP A 55 -3.91 -3.49 12.43
C ASP A 55 -2.65 -2.74 11.93
N ASP A 56 -2.59 -1.44 12.21
CA ASP A 56 -1.49 -0.56 11.77
C ASP A 56 -0.13 -0.95 12.37
N ILE A 57 -0.13 -1.49 13.59
CA ILE A 57 1.10 -1.92 14.29
C ILE A 57 1.64 -3.17 13.58
N GLN A 58 0.78 -4.15 13.32
CA GLN A 58 1.14 -5.35 12.56
C GLN A 58 1.60 -4.99 11.15
N THR A 59 0.88 -4.10 10.47
CA THR A 59 1.25 -3.60 9.14
C THR A 59 2.67 -3.00 9.15
N LYS A 60 2.99 -2.14 10.13
CA LYS A 60 4.32 -1.58 10.27
C LYS A 60 5.39 -2.64 10.53
N LEU A 61 5.11 -3.62 11.39
CA LEU A 61 6.03 -4.72 11.66
C LEU A 61 6.33 -5.54 10.40
N ILE A 62 5.30 -5.88 9.62
CA ILE A 62 5.45 -6.64 8.37
C ILE A 62 6.33 -5.86 7.37
N ILE A 63 6.01 -4.59 7.12
CA ILE A 63 6.78 -3.72 6.20
C ILE A 63 8.24 -3.58 6.67
N SER A 64 8.45 -3.40 7.98
CA SER A 64 9.80 -3.28 8.55
C SER A 64 10.59 -4.60 8.50
N GLY A 65 9.91 -5.74 8.51
CA GLY A 65 10.50 -7.08 8.45
C GLY A 65 10.78 -7.59 7.04
N MET A 66 10.35 -6.88 6.00
CA MET A 66 10.65 -7.20 4.61
C MET A 66 12.15 -7.18 4.31
N THR A 67 12.56 -7.94 3.30
CA THR A 67 13.91 -7.82 2.72
C THR A 67 14.12 -6.40 2.17
N ASP A 68 15.38 -5.96 2.07
CA ASP A 68 15.68 -4.62 1.53
C ASP A 68 15.16 -4.44 0.10
N GLU A 69 15.19 -5.50 -0.71
CA GLU A 69 14.60 -5.51 -2.05
C GLU A 69 13.08 -5.28 -1.99
N ASN A 70 12.36 -6.02 -1.14
CA ASN A 70 10.92 -5.88 -0.97
C ASN A 70 10.54 -4.49 -0.40
N LYS A 71 11.38 -3.90 0.47
CA LYS A 71 11.19 -2.53 0.95
C LYS A 71 11.32 -1.51 -0.17
N ILE A 72 12.30 -1.66 -1.05
CA ILE A 72 12.47 -0.78 -2.21
C ILE A 72 11.27 -0.91 -3.14
N LEU A 73 10.84 -2.13 -3.45
CA LEU A 73 9.69 -2.39 -4.31
C LEU A 73 8.38 -1.84 -3.73
N SER A 74 8.12 -2.07 -2.43
CA SER A 74 6.92 -1.54 -1.76
C SER A 74 6.93 -0.02 -1.72
N LYS A 75 8.09 0.62 -1.48
CA LYS A 75 8.22 2.08 -1.56
C LYS A 75 7.90 2.62 -2.95
N VAL A 76 8.31 1.94 -4.02
CA VAL A 76 7.95 2.31 -5.40
C VAL A 76 6.42 2.23 -5.61
N LEU A 77 5.75 1.21 -5.07
CA LEU A 77 4.29 1.12 -5.13
C LEU A 77 3.61 2.27 -4.37
N PHE A 78 4.11 2.62 -3.19
CA PHE A 78 3.54 3.71 -2.40
C PHE A 78 3.71 5.06 -3.08
N VAL A 79 4.89 5.36 -3.61
CA VAL A 79 5.12 6.59 -4.40
C VAL A 79 4.23 6.61 -5.64
N GLY A 80 4.09 5.46 -6.32
CA GLY A 80 3.21 5.35 -7.49
C GLY A 80 1.74 5.65 -7.20
N MET A 81 1.25 5.35 -5.99
CA MET A 81 -0.09 5.73 -5.55
C MET A 81 -0.21 7.24 -5.34
N VAL A 82 0.74 7.85 -4.63
CA VAL A 82 0.78 9.30 -4.37
C VAL A 82 0.90 10.13 -5.65
N GLU A 83 1.48 9.56 -6.70
CA GLU A 83 1.61 10.21 -8.01
C GLU A 83 0.45 9.87 -8.98
N ALA A 84 -0.47 8.97 -8.59
CA ALA A 84 -1.47 8.41 -9.51
C ALA A 84 -2.47 9.47 -9.99
N ASP A 85 -2.92 10.36 -9.11
CA ASP A 85 -3.85 11.44 -9.44
C ASP A 85 -3.16 12.61 -10.20
N GLY A 86 -1.86 12.79 -9.97
CA GLY A 86 -0.99 13.83 -10.50
C GLY A 86 -0.72 14.98 -9.52
N ILE A 87 -1.18 14.88 -8.27
CA ILE A 87 -1.03 15.89 -7.22
C ILE A 87 -0.52 15.21 -5.95
N ILE A 88 0.75 15.44 -5.63
CA ILE A 88 1.35 14.91 -4.40
C ILE A 88 0.82 15.70 -3.19
N HIS A 89 0.01 15.07 -2.34
CA HIS A 89 -0.42 15.70 -1.10
C HIS A 89 0.57 15.45 0.06
N PRO A 90 0.82 16.46 0.92
CA PRO A 90 1.71 16.29 2.07
C PRO A 90 1.27 15.18 3.04
N LYS A 91 -0.04 14.95 3.19
CA LYS A 91 -0.58 13.92 4.08
C LYS A 91 -0.27 12.49 3.60
N GLU A 92 -0.31 12.27 2.29
CA GLU A 92 0.03 10.99 1.68
C GLU A 92 1.52 10.68 1.86
N THR A 93 2.35 11.70 1.63
CA THR A 93 3.79 11.62 1.84
C THR A 93 4.13 11.34 3.32
N GLU A 94 3.37 11.92 4.25
CA GLU A 94 3.53 11.67 5.68
C GLU A 94 3.29 10.19 6.04
N ILE A 95 2.31 9.54 5.41
CA ILE A 95 2.04 8.12 5.62
C ILE A 95 3.25 7.28 5.21
N ILE A 96 3.82 7.53 4.02
CA ILE A 96 5.03 6.83 3.57
C ILE A 96 6.16 7.01 4.60
N ASN A 97 6.38 8.24 5.07
CA ASN A 97 7.43 8.52 6.04
C ASN A 97 7.21 7.79 7.37
N ARG A 98 5.98 7.62 7.85
CA ARG A 98 5.69 6.89 9.11
C ARG A 98 6.06 5.40 9.05
N PHE A 99 6.04 4.79 7.85
CA PHE A 99 6.36 3.38 7.67
C PHE A 99 7.84 3.10 7.39
N PHE A 100 8.59 4.09 6.86
CA PHE A 100 10.00 3.92 6.45
C PHE A 100 11.02 4.72 7.28
N ILE A 101 10.59 5.50 8.28
CA ILE A 101 11.43 6.17 9.29
C ILE A 101 11.39 5.40 10.61
#